data_AF-A0A9D7U090-F1
#
_entry.id   AF-A0A9D7U090-F1
#
_cell.length_a   1.000
_cell.length_b   1.000
_cell.length_c   1.000
_cell.angle_alpha   90.00
_cell.angle_beta   90.00
_cell.angle_gamma   90.00
#
_symmetry.space_group_name_H-M   'P 1'
#
loop_
_entity.id
_entity.type
_entity.pdbx_description
1 polymer ?
#
loop_
_entity_poly.entity_id
_entity_poly.type
_entity_poly.pdbx_seq_one_letter_code
_entity_poly.pdbx_strand_id
1 'polypeptide(L)'
;MVKFVKEARFKTDLKLCCDVCGFSFVEKYGEVGLGYIEAHHTYPISELTEETQTRPEDMALVCSNCHRMLHRRRPWLDMEALKGLVK
;
A
#
# COMPACT_ATOMS: atom_id res chain seq x y z
N MET A 1 -12.15 -6.22 -3.02
CA MET A 1 -11.69 -5.10 -2.17
C MET A 1 -10.46 -4.38 -2.76
N VAL A 2 -9.31 -5.06 -2.96
CA VAL A 2 -8.08 -4.44 -3.50
C VAL A 2 -8.29 -3.66 -4.81
N LYS A 3 -9.04 -4.22 -5.77
CA LYS A 3 -9.36 -3.56 -7.04
C LYS A 3 -10.15 -2.25 -6.82
N PHE A 4 -11.11 -2.26 -5.91
CA PHE A 4 -11.96 -1.10 -5.58
C PHE A 4 -11.16 0.01 -4.91
N VAL A 5 -10.25 -0.31 -3.97
CA VAL A 5 -9.40 0.69 -3.29
C VAL A 5 -8.50 1.41 -4.30
N LYS A 6 -7.88 0.65 -5.21
CA LYS A 6 -7.02 1.22 -6.26
C LYS A 6 -7.82 2.08 -7.23
N GLU A 7 -8.99 1.62 -7.67
CA GLU A 7 -9.86 2.40 -8.56
C GLU A 7 -10.40 3.67 -7.89
N ALA A 8 -10.77 3.62 -6.61
CA ALA A 8 -11.23 4.78 -5.85
C ALA A 8 -10.14 5.84 -5.71
N ARG A 9 -8.91 5.44 -5.33
CA ARG A 9 -7.75 6.34 -5.24
C ARG A 9 -7.31 6.85 -6.60
N PHE A 10 -7.34 6.03 -7.65
CA PHE A 10 -6.95 6.45 -9.01
C PHE A 10 -7.87 7.53 -9.58
N LYS A 11 -9.17 7.51 -9.20
CA LYS A 11 -10.12 8.56 -9.58
C LYS A 11 -9.80 9.92 -8.95
N THR A 12 -9.15 9.94 -7.79
CA THR A 12 -8.80 11.19 -7.09
C THR A 12 -7.33 11.59 -7.26
N ASP A 13 -6.46 10.62 -7.54
CA ASP A 13 -5.03 10.80 -7.75
C ASP A 13 -4.51 9.80 -8.81
N LEU A 14 -4.26 10.31 -10.01
CA LEU A 14 -3.72 9.52 -11.13
C LEU A 14 -2.30 9.00 -10.86
N LYS A 15 -1.58 9.56 -9.87
CA LYS A 15 -0.19 9.20 -9.59
C LYS A 15 -0.06 7.96 -8.73
N LEU A 16 -1.07 7.65 -7.90
CA LEU A 16 -1.07 6.54 -6.95
C LEU A 16 0.23 6.46 -6.14
N CYS A 17 0.55 7.53 -5.41
CA CYS A 17 1.77 7.59 -4.62
C CYS A 17 1.75 6.59 -3.45
N CYS A 18 2.93 6.05 -3.13
CA CYS A 18 3.15 5.21 -1.96
C CYS A 18 2.88 6.00 -0.68
N ASP A 19 1.99 5.52 0.18
CA ASP A 19 1.65 6.11 1.48
C ASP A 19 2.85 6.11 2.47
N VAL A 20 3.93 5.36 2.17
CA VAL A 20 5.15 5.29 2.98
C VAL A 20 6.24 6.25 2.49
N CYS A 21 6.58 6.22 1.20
CA CYS A 21 7.75 6.95 0.68
C CYS A 21 7.44 7.92 -0.47
N GLY A 22 6.17 8.13 -0.80
CA GLY A 22 5.75 9.02 -1.89
C GLY A 22 6.07 8.52 -3.30
N PHE A 23 6.73 7.37 -3.46
CA PHE A 23 7.05 6.81 -4.78
C PHE A 23 5.80 6.62 -5.67
N SER A 24 5.87 7.11 -6.90
CA SER A 24 4.85 6.88 -7.93
C SER A 24 5.46 6.13 -9.13
N PHE A 25 4.80 5.04 -9.54
CA PHE A 25 5.23 4.28 -10.71
C PHE A 25 5.06 5.07 -12.00
N VAL A 26 3.98 5.84 -12.15
CA VAL A 26 3.76 6.66 -13.36
C VAL A 26 4.77 7.81 -13.45
N GLU A 27 5.14 8.43 -12.32
CA GLU A 27 6.18 9.48 -12.35
C GLU A 27 7.56 8.92 -12.66
N LYS A 28 7.87 7.69 -12.22
CA LYS A 28 9.18 7.07 -12.45
C LYS A 28 9.30 6.38 -13.82
N TYR A 29 8.25 5.73 -14.29
CA TYR A 29 8.26 4.82 -15.45
C TYR A 29 7.34 5.27 -16.59
N GLY A 30 6.63 6.39 -16.45
CA GLY A 30 5.70 6.88 -17.47
C GLY A 30 4.48 5.97 -17.61
N GLU A 31 3.98 5.82 -18.84
CA GLU A 31 2.74 5.10 -19.15
C GLU A 31 2.71 3.65 -18.61
N VAL A 32 3.85 2.97 -18.61
CA VAL A 32 3.97 1.59 -18.09
C VAL A 32 3.62 1.51 -16.59
N GLY A 33 3.81 2.60 -15.84
CA GLY A 33 3.50 2.68 -14.42
C GLY A 33 2.08 3.16 -14.11
N LEU A 34 1.29 3.54 -15.13
CA LEU A 34 -0.05 4.11 -14.93
C LEU A 34 -0.99 3.09 -14.26
N GLY A 35 -1.65 3.50 -13.18
CA GLY A 35 -2.57 2.65 -12.44
C GLY A 35 -1.90 1.57 -11.58
N TYR A 36 -0.56 1.50 -11.55
CA TYR A 36 0.17 0.48 -10.81
C TYR A 36 0.62 0.98 -9.42
N ILE A 37 0.17 0.27 -8.40
CA ILE A 37 0.60 0.37 -6.99
C ILE A 37 0.15 -0.91 -6.28
N GLU A 38 0.68 -1.24 -5.10
CA GLU A 38 0.26 -2.42 -4.33
C GLU A 38 -0.64 -2.00 -3.16
N ALA A 39 -1.67 -2.80 -2.85
CA ALA A 39 -2.49 -2.58 -1.67
C ALA A 39 -1.99 -3.48 -0.53
N HIS A 40 -1.85 -2.91 0.65
CA HIS A 40 -1.36 -3.56 1.85
C HIS A 40 -2.38 -3.40 2.98
N HIS A 41 -2.76 -4.50 3.64
CA HIS A 41 -3.62 -4.42 4.80
C HIS A 41 -2.82 -3.87 5.98
N THR A 42 -3.31 -2.82 6.63
CA THR A 42 -2.60 -2.18 7.75
C THR A 42 -2.69 -3.00 9.04
N TYR A 43 -3.59 -3.97 9.10
CA TYR A 43 -3.72 -4.96 10.17
C TYR A 43 -3.23 -6.34 9.69
N PRO A 44 -2.53 -7.11 10.53
CA PRO A 44 -2.15 -8.46 10.20
C PRO A 44 -3.40 -9.30 9.92
N ILE A 45 -3.50 -9.88 8.72
CA ILE A 45 -4.65 -10.73 8.36
C ILE A 45 -4.80 -11.92 9.33
N SER A 46 -3.70 -12.38 9.92
CA SER A 46 -3.70 -13.44 10.94
C SER A 46 -4.42 -13.08 12.23
N GLU A 47 -4.67 -11.78 12.48
CA GLU A 47 -5.41 -11.27 13.63
C GLU A 47 -6.88 -10.95 13.29
N LEU A 48 -7.26 -11.05 12.00
CA LEU A 48 -8.65 -10.90 11.58
C LEU A 48 -9.41 -12.20 11.86
N THR A 49 -10.49 -12.12 12.63
CA THR A 49 -11.45 -13.22 12.76
C THR A 49 -12.32 -13.31 11.51
N GLU A 50 -12.99 -14.44 11.27
CA GLU A 50 -13.95 -14.60 10.15
C GLU A 50 -15.07 -13.54 10.17
N GLU A 51 -15.32 -12.94 11.34
CA GLU A 51 -16.31 -11.88 11.59
C GLU A 51 -15.77 -10.48 11.30
N THR A 52 -14.45 -10.32 11.13
CA THR A 52 -13.83 -9.01 10.91
C THR A 52 -13.95 -8.62 9.43
N GLN A 53 -14.97 -7.83 9.12
CA GLN A 53 -15.12 -7.23 7.80
C GLN A 53 -14.03 -6.16 7.59
N THR A 54 -13.06 -6.46 6.73
CA THR A 54 -12.08 -5.48 6.28
C THR A 54 -12.73 -4.49 5.34
N ARG A 55 -12.43 -3.20 5.53
CA ARG A 55 -12.98 -2.12 4.71
C ARG A 55 -11.89 -1.55 3.80
N PRO A 56 -12.27 -0.86 2.70
CA PRO A 56 -11.34 -0.16 1.83
C PRO A 56 -10.36 0.76 2.57
N GLU A 57 -10.79 1.36 3.68
CA GLU A 57 -10.00 2.27 4.51
C GLU A 57 -8.92 1.57 5.35
N ASP A 58 -9.03 0.24 5.51
CA ASP A 58 -8.08 -0.59 6.26
C ASP A 58 -6.91 -1.07 5.37
N MET A 59 -6.76 -0.47 4.19
CA MET A 59 -5.70 -0.72 3.23
C MET A 59 -4.87 0.54 2.94
N ALA A 60 -3.56 0.40 3.01
CA ALA A 60 -2.61 1.38 2.50
C ALA A 60 -2.19 1.04 1.06
N LEU A 61 -1.85 2.07 0.29
CA LEU A 61 -1.21 1.93 -1.01
C LEU A 61 0.30 2.07 -0.84
N VAL A 62 1.06 1.04 -1.23
CA VAL A 62 2.51 0.99 -1.06
C VAL A 62 3.19 0.57 -2.36
N CYS A 63 4.42 1.05 -2.59
CA CYS A 63 5.22 0.56 -3.71
C CYS A 63 5.79 -0.83 -3.41
N SER A 64 6.20 -1.56 -4.44
CA SER A 64 6.72 -2.94 -4.30
C SER A 64 7.90 -3.05 -3.33
N ASN A 65 8.76 -2.03 -3.27
CA ASN A 65 9.89 -2.01 -2.33
C ASN A 65 9.40 -1.87 -0.88
N CYS A 66 8.51 -0.91 -0.60
CA CYS A 66 7.96 -0.72 0.75
C CYS A 66 7.14 -1.94 1.17
N HIS A 67 6.33 -2.51 0.27
CA HIS A 67 5.55 -3.71 0.58
C HIS A 67 6.45 -4.89 0.97
N ARG A 68 7.56 -5.08 0.25
CA ARG A 68 8.56 -6.10 0.61
C ARG A 68 9.22 -5.81 1.95
N MET A 69 9.46 -4.55 2.32
CA MET A 69 10.06 -4.19 3.60
C MET A 69 9.11 -4.41 4.79
N LEU A 70 7.81 -4.10 4.63
CA LEU A 70 6.77 -4.39 5.64
C LEU A 70 6.74 -5.88 5.99
N HIS A 71 6.92 -6.76 5.00
CA HIS A 71 6.92 -8.22 5.16
C HIS A 71 8.31 -8.85 5.27
N ARG A 72 9.37 -8.07 5.51
CA ARG A 72 10.76 -8.60 5.44
C ARG A 72 11.14 -9.47 6.64
N ARG A 73 10.57 -9.23 7.81
CA ARG A 73 10.85 -9.93 9.08
C ARG A 73 9.61 -9.99 9.98
N ARG A 74 9.63 -10.88 10.97
CA ARG A 74 8.62 -10.96 12.04
C ARG A 74 9.20 -10.47 13.40
N PRO A 75 8.44 -9.78 14.25
CA PRO A 75 7.10 -9.23 13.97
C PRO A 75 7.14 -8.28 12.76
N TRP A 76 6.03 -8.21 12.03
CA TRP A 76 5.94 -7.40 10.81
C TRP A 76 6.26 -5.94 11.15
N LEU A 77 6.95 -5.27 10.24
CA LEU A 77 7.27 -3.87 10.45
C LEU A 77 6.01 -3.04 10.24
N ASP A 78 5.70 -2.14 11.18
CA ASP A 78 4.58 -1.21 11.01
C ASP A 78 4.94 -0.09 10.01
N MET A 79 3.92 0.53 9.44
CA MET A 79 4.12 1.55 8.41
C MET A 79 4.82 2.80 8.92
N GLU A 80 4.59 3.21 10.17
CA GLU A 80 5.20 4.41 10.74
C GLU A 80 6.70 4.18 11.02
N ALA A 81 7.06 3.00 11.53
CA ALA A 81 8.44 2.58 11.66
C ALA A 81 9.12 2.51 10.29
N LEU A 82 8.46 1.98 9.25
CA LEU A 82 9.04 1.98 7.91
C LEU A 82 9.20 3.41 7.36
N LYS A 83 8.20 4.29 7.51
CA LYS A 83 8.31 5.71 7.15
C LYS A 83 9.52 6.38 7.81
N GLY A 84 9.83 6.05 9.06
CA GLY A 84 11.03 6.55 9.75
C GLY A 84 12.36 6.09 9.14
N LEU A 85 12.36 5.02 8.33
CA LEU A 85 13.55 4.49 7.66
C LEU A 85 13.73 4.98 6.22
N VAL A 86 12.66 5.42 5.57
CA VAL A 86 12.69 5.90 4.18
C VAL A 86 12.62 7.43 4.17
N LYS A 87 13.51 8.09 3.43
CA LYS A 87 13.53 9.55 3.24
C LYS A 87 13.00 9.92 1.87
#